data_AF-A0A015LIA6-F1
#
_entry.id   AF-A0A015LIA6-F1
#
_cell.length_a   1.000
_cell.length_b   1.000
_cell.length_c   1.000
_cell.angle_alpha   90.00
_cell.angle_beta   90.00
_cell.angle_gamma   90.00
#
_symmetry.space_group_name_H-M   'P 1'
#
loop_
_entity.id
_entity.type
_entity.pdbx_description
1 polymer ?
#
loop_
_entity_poly.entity_id
_entity_poly.type
_entity_poly.pdbx_seq_one_letter_code
_entity_poly.pdbx_strand_id
1 'polypeptide(L)'
;MYDKFLPKLSQNLLEILEDNEFYDVTIEVGNDPYVKIFRSHMIILNYRSPYLRRILSTNANNKKNDDGILVHIKLPNIFPEIFQMILRYIYGGRLFLEEYDSSDIIKILIAANELSLQELITHLQSFLIENKKNWMEKNFNLIYKTSFENDSFLKLQNFCTELISNEPEKIFNSIDFISLSEKSLISLIQHDNLQMNVIQIWEHVLKWGIAQNPGLSSGPSSYSKDDFNTLKILYDLN
;
A
#
# COMPACT_ATOMS: atom_id res chain seq x y z
N MET A 1 -18.95 1.38 28.98
CA MET A 1 -19.82 0.18 28.94
C MET A 1 -19.28 -0.68 27.81
N TYR A 2 -18.63 -1.80 28.11
CA TYR A 2 -18.15 -2.70 27.07
C TYR A 2 -19.33 -3.48 26.50
N ASP A 3 -19.44 -3.55 25.18
CA ASP A 3 -20.47 -4.30 24.49
C ASP A 3 -20.25 -5.81 24.64
N LYS A 4 -20.70 -6.36 25.77
CA LYS A 4 -20.50 -7.76 26.19
C LYS A 4 -20.88 -8.80 25.12
N PHE A 5 -21.78 -8.47 24.20
CA PHE A 5 -22.31 -9.40 23.20
C PHE A 5 -21.61 -9.31 21.83
N LEU A 6 -20.99 -8.18 21.49
CA LEU A 6 -20.32 -8.02 20.19
C LEU A 6 -19.21 -9.07 19.94
N PRO A 7 -18.41 -9.48 20.95
CA PRO A 7 -17.43 -10.54 20.76
C PRO A 7 -18.01 -11.86 20.27
N LYS A 8 -19.17 -12.28 20.80
CA LYS A 8 -19.79 -13.54 20.41
C LYS A 8 -20.41 -13.44 19.01
N LEU A 9 -21.06 -12.32 18.70
CA LEU A 9 -21.58 -12.05 17.36
C LEU A 9 -20.46 -12.07 16.29
N SER A 10 -19.35 -11.37 16.56
CA SER A 10 -18.15 -11.35 15.71
C SER A 10 -17.63 -12.78 15.46
N GLN A 11 -17.51 -13.58 16.52
CA GLN A 11 -17.08 -14.97 16.40
C GLN A 11 -18.06 -15.82 15.58
N ASN A 12 -19.37 -15.64 15.75
CA ASN A 12 -20.37 -16.37 14.96
C ASN A 12 -20.32 -16.02 13.47
N LEU A 13 -20.06 -14.75 13.12
CA LEU A 13 -19.85 -14.36 11.72
C LEU A 13 -18.57 -14.98 11.16
N LEU A 14 -17.50 -15.07 11.94
CA LEU A 14 -16.28 -15.78 11.52
C LEU A 14 -16.51 -17.29 11.33
N GLU A 15 -17.33 -17.93 12.17
CA GLU A 15 -17.71 -19.33 12.00
C GLU A 15 -18.41 -19.57 10.64
N ILE A 16 -19.34 -18.67 10.26
CA ILE A 16 -20.02 -18.69 8.94
C ILE A 16 -19.04 -18.56 7.77
N LEU A 17 -17.91 -17.86 7.94
CA LEU A 17 -16.90 -17.76 6.89
C LEU A 17 -16.15 -19.09 6.66
N GLU A 18 -15.97 -19.90 7.70
CA GLU A 18 -15.11 -21.10 7.66
C GLU A 18 -15.88 -22.39 7.33
N ASP A 19 -17.19 -22.46 7.60
CA ASP A 19 -18.00 -23.66 7.37
C ASP A 19 -18.31 -23.94 5.89
N ASN A 20 -18.11 -22.96 5.00
CA ASN A 20 -18.42 -23.02 3.56
C ASN A 20 -19.90 -23.32 3.26
N GLU A 21 -20.82 -23.03 4.18
CA GLU A 21 -22.25 -23.15 3.97
C GLU A 21 -22.86 -21.84 3.47
N PHE A 22 -24.03 -21.91 2.82
CA PHE A 22 -24.85 -20.75 2.41
C PHE A 22 -24.18 -19.63 1.59
N TYR A 23 -22.97 -19.85 1.07
CA TYR A 23 -22.30 -18.88 0.21
C TYR A 23 -23.06 -18.67 -1.11
N ASP A 24 -23.18 -17.42 -1.51
CA ASP A 24 -23.89 -16.97 -2.72
C ASP A 24 -22.96 -16.20 -3.68
N VAL A 25 -21.67 -16.07 -3.32
CA VAL A 25 -20.63 -15.46 -4.15
C VAL A 25 -19.29 -16.20 -4.03
N THR A 26 -18.57 -16.25 -5.15
CA THR A 26 -17.16 -16.66 -5.23
C THR A 26 -16.29 -15.46 -5.62
N ILE A 27 -15.11 -15.37 -5.01
CA ILE A 27 -14.14 -14.30 -5.26
C ILE A 27 -12.82 -14.95 -5.63
N GLU A 28 -12.41 -14.77 -6.88
CA GLU A 28 -11.08 -15.13 -7.38
C GLU A 28 -10.11 -13.99 -7.05
N VAL A 29 -9.04 -14.31 -6.34
CA VAL A 29 -8.09 -13.32 -5.82
C VAL A 29 -6.68 -13.71 -6.21
N GLY A 30 -5.87 -12.70 -6.55
CA GLY A 30 -4.52 -12.86 -7.04
C GLY A 30 -4.46 -12.96 -8.55
N ASN A 31 -3.25 -13.12 -9.07
CA ASN A 31 -2.98 -13.24 -10.49
C ASN A 31 -2.13 -14.48 -10.76
N ASP A 32 -2.23 -15.04 -11.96
CA ASP A 32 -1.52 -16.28 -12.32
C ASP A 32 -0.01 -16.17 -12.06
N PRO A 33 0.64 -17.20 -11.48
CA PRO A 33 0.08 -18.52 -11.12
C PRO A 33 -0.50 -18.60 -9.69
N TYR A 34 -0.57 -17.49 -8.95
CA TYR A 34 -0.95 -17.45 -7.53
C TYR A 34 -2.37 -16.92 -7.35
N VAL A 35 -3.34 -17.75 -7.75
CA VAL A 35 -4.77 -17.44 -7.65
C VAL A 35 -5.44 -18.35 -6.61
N LYS A 36 -6.33 -17.77 -5.79
CA LYS A 36 -7.17 -18.52 -4.84
C LYS A 36 -8.62 -18.09 -4.96
N ILE A 37 -9.53 -19.06 -4.84
CA ILE A 37 -10.98 -18.82 -4.83
C ILE A 37 -11.49 -18.83 -3.40
N PHE A 38 -12.24 -17.79 -3.04
CA PHE A 38 -12.89 -17.62 -1.74
C PHE A 38 -14.39 -17.73 -1.91
N ARG A 39 -15.05 -18.47 -1.01
CA ARG A 39 -16.51 -18.52 -0.88
C ARG A 39 -16.94 -17.53 0.19
N SER A 40 -18.01 -16.78 -0.07
CA SER A 40 -18.44 -15.70 0.82
C SER A 40 -19.92 -15.37 0.64
N HIS A 41 -20.40 -14.39 1.41
CA HIS A 41 -21.80 -14.01 1.52
C HIS A 41 -21.99 -12.57 1.03
N MET A 42 -22.78 -12.40 -0.03
CA MET A 42 -23.05 -11.11 -0.67
C MET A 42 -23.58 -10.10 0.32
N ILE A 43 -24.47 -10.51 1.23
CA ILE A 43 -25.07 -9.61 2.22
C ILE A 43 -24.01 -8.96 3.11
N ILE A 44 -23.03 -9.72 3.58
CA ILE A 44 -21.96 -9.20 4.46
C ILE A 44 -21.05 -8.28 3.65
N LEU A 45 -20.57 -8.73 2.49
CA LEU A 45 -19.69 -7.95 1.62
C LEU A 45 -20.33 -6.62 1.19
N ASN A 46 -21.61 -6.65 0.84
CA ASN A 46 -22.38 -5.48 0.41
C ASN A 46 -22.42 -4.40 1.51
N TYR A 47 -22.61 -4.78 2.77
CA TYR A 47 -22.68 -3.81 3.85
C TYR A 47 -21.33 -3.37 4.39
N ARG A 48 -20.27 -4.17 4.21
CA ARG A 48 -18.94 -3.89 4.76
C ARG A 48 -17.97 -3.24 3.78
N SER A 49 -18.16 -3.41 2.46
CA SER A 49 -17.30 -2.81 1.44
C SER A 49 -18.13 -2.05 0.39
N PRO A 50 -17.98 -0.71 0.31
CA PRO A 50 -18.59 0.10 -0.75
C PRO A 50 -18.15 -0.34 -2.16
N TYR A 51 -16.90 -0.78 -2.31
CA TYR A 51 -16.40 -1.29 -3.58
C TYR A 51 -17.12 -2.59 -3.99
N LEU A 52 -17.18 -3.58 -3.10
CA LEU A 52 -17.86 -4.84 -3.39
C LEU A 52 -19.36 -4.64 -3.59
N ARG A 53 -20.01 -3.72 -2.85
CA ARG A 53 -21.41 -3.31 -3.11
C ARG A 53 -21.63 -2.89 -4.55
N ARG A 54 -20.75 -2.06 -5.12
CA ARG A 54 -20.87 -1.58 -6.51
C ARG A 54 -20.75 -2.74 -7.51
N ILE A 55 -19.79 -3.65 -7.29
CA ILE A 55 -19.61 -4.84 -8.14
C ILE A 55 -20.83 -5.76 -8.06
N LEU A 56 -21.28 -6.10 -6.84
CA LEU A 56 -22.41 -6.98 -6.62
C LEU A 56 -23.71 -6.42 -7.22
N SER A 57 -23.95 -5.11 -7.09
CA SER A 57 -25.13 -4.44 -7.67
C SER A 57 -25.11 -4.46 -9.20
N THR A 58 -23.94 -4.26 -9.81
CA THR A 58 -23.77 -4.34 -11.28
C THR A 58 -24.06 -5.75 -11.79
N ASN A 59 -23.53 -6.76 -11.09
CA ASN A 59 -23.77 -8.17 -11.43
C ASN A 59 -25.25 -8.56 -11.26
N ALA A 60 -25.93 -8.07 -10.22
CA ALA A 60 -27.35 -8.32 -10.01
C ALA A 60 -28.23 -7.73 -11.13
N ASN A 61 -27.89 -6.54 -11.65
CA ASN A 61 -28.62 -5.91 -12.74
C ASN A 61 -28.46 -6.65 -14.09
N ASN A 62 -27.29 -7.26 -14.32
CA ASN A 62 -27.01 -8.04 -15.53
C ASN A 62 -27.63 -9.45 -15.51
N LYS A 63 -28.02 -9.94 -14.32
CA LYS A 63 -28.56 -11.30 -14.10
C LYS A 63 -30.07 -11.46 -14.33
N LYS A 64 -30.77 -10.50 -14.92
CA LYS A 64 -32.19 -10.66 -15.27
C LYS A 64 -32.47 -11.83 -16.26
N ASN A 65 -31.44 -12.53 -16.74
CA ASN A 65 -31.53 -13.54 -17.79
C ASN A 65 -30.91 -14.92 -17.48
N ASP A 66 -30.35 -15.21 -16.28
CA ASP A 66 -29.68 -16.51 -16.01
C ASP A 66 -29.97 -17.10 -14.61
N ASP A 67 -30.69 -18.23 -14.59
CA ASP A 67 -31.32 -18.88 -13.43
C ASP A 67 -30.39 -19.86 -12.67
N GLY A 68 -29.19 -19.45 -12.26
CA GLY A 68 -28.42 -20.28 -11.30
C GLY A 68 -26.91 -20.08 -11.19
N ILE A 69 -26.31 -19.16 -11.94
CA ILE A 69 -24.86 -18.92 -11.86
C ILE A 69 -24.56 -18.14 -10.57
N LEU A 70 -23.73 -18.69 -9.67
CA LEU A 70 -23.19 -17.97 -8.49
C LEU A 70 -22.53 -16.65 -8.92
N VAL A 71 -22.61 -15.58 -8.12
CA VAL A 71 -21.86 -14.34 -8.45
C VAL A 71 -20.37 -14.64 -8.39
N HIS A 72 -19.62 -14.16 -9.39
CA HIS A 72 -18.17 -14.32 -9.46
C HIS A 72 -17.50 -12.94 -9.53
N ILE A 73 -16.53 -12.69 -8.65
CA ILE A 73 -15.76 -11.45 -8.56
C ILE A 73 -14.29 -11.78 -8.77
N LYS A 74 -13.55 -10.91 -9.47
CA LYS A 74 -12.09 -11.02 -9.62
C LYS A 74 -11.41 -9.84 -8.95
N LEU A 75 -10.37 -10.11 -8.15
CA LEU A 75 -9.52 -9.13 -7.47
C LEU A 75 -8.04 -9.45 -7.74
N PRO A 76 -7.54 -9.14 -8.95
CA PRO A 76 -6.21 -9.58 -9.38
C PRO A 76 -5.05 -8.85 -8.68
N ASN A 77 -5.30 -7.66 -8.13
CA ASN A 77 -4.27 -6.81 -7.53
C ASN A 77 -4.04 -7.08 -6.03
N ILE A 78 -4.81 -8.01 -5.44
CA ILE A 78 -4.71 -8.35 -4.03
C ILE A 78 -4.12 -9.76 -3.91
N PHE A 79 -3.13 -9.92 -3.04
CA PHE A 79 -2.58 -11.24 -2.73
C PHE A 79 -3.61 -12.09 -1.95
N PRO A 80 -3.74 -13.40 -2.26
CA PRO A 80 -4.67 -14.29 -1.55
C PRO A 80 -4.57 -14.24 -0.02
N GLU A 81 -3.35 -14.22 0.53
CA GLU A 81 -3.10 -14.21 1.97
C GLU A 81 -3.60 -12.91 2.61
N ILE A 82 -3.34 -11.78 1.94
CA ILE A 82 -3.79 -10.45 2.37
C ILE A 82 -5.32 -10.35 2.30
N PHE A 83 -5.93 -10.89 1.24
CA PHE A 83 -7.38 -10.92 1.14
C PHE A 83 -8.01 -11.81 2.22
N GLN A 84 -7.40 -12.94 2.59
CA GLN A 84 -7.89 -13.76 3.71
C GLN A 84 -7.96 -12.94 5.01
N MET A 85 -6.94 -12.12 5.29
CA MET A 85 -6.91 -11.25 6.47
C MET A 85 -8.03 -10.19 6.41
N ILE A 86 -8.20 -9.54 5.24
CA ILE A 86 -9.25 -8.53 5.04
C ILE A 86 -10.64 -9.17 5.13
N LEU A 87 -10.83 -10.36 4.57
CA LEU A 87 -12.10 -11.07 4.61
C LEU A 87 -12.48 -11.42 6.05
N ARG A 88 -11.52 -11.88 6.86
CA ARG A 88 -11.73 -12.08 8.30
C ARG A 88 -12.07 -10.76 9.01
N TYR A 89 -11.43 -9.65 8.67
CA TYR A 89 -11.82 -8.33 9.18
C TYR A 89 -13.25 -7.92 8.76
N ILE A 90 -13.64 -8.18 7.51
CA ILE A 90 -14.97 -7.85 6.99
C ILE A 90 -16.06 -8.54 7.83
N TYR A 91 -15.85 -9.81 8.18
CA TYR A 91 -16.80 -10.61 8.96
C TYR A 91 -16.70 -10.35 10.47
N GLY A 92 -15.49 -10.38 11.02
CA GLY A 92 -15.25 -10.31 12.46
C GLY A 92 -15.10 -8.90 13.02
N GLY A 93 -14.85 -7.89 12.18
CA GLY A 93 -14.56 -6.53 12.63
C GLY A 93 -13.28 -6.41 13.46
N ARG A 94 -12.36 -7.38 13.36
CA ARG A 94 -11.15 -7.47 14.17
C ARG A 94 -9.94 -7.75 13.30
N LEU A 95 -8.81 -7.17 13.68
CA LEU A 95 -7.51 -7.38 13.06
C LEU A 95 -6.43 -7.24 14.12
N PHE A 96 -5.67 -8.30 14.38
CA PHE A 96 -4.59 -8.31 15.38
C PHE A 96 -3.28 -7.87 14.71
N LEU A 97 -3.07 -6.57 14.61
CA LEU A 97 -1.98 -5.98 13.82
C LEU A 97 -0.59 -6.29 14.40
N GLU A 98 -0.51 -6.60 15.68
CA GLU A 98 0.72 -6.98 16.38
C GLU A 98 1.28 -8.31 15.87
N GLU A 99 0.43 -9.17 15.29
CA GLU A 99 0.80 -10.48 14.74
C GLU A 99 1.35 -10.39 13.32
N TYR A 100 1.33 -9.21 12.70
CA TYR A 100 1.74 -9.01 11.31
C TYR A 100 3.03 -8.20 11.17
N ASP A 101 3.82 -8.60 10.19
CA ASP A 101 4.98 -7.81 9.76
C ASP A 101 4.51 -6.50 9.13
N SER A 102 5.29 -5.43 9.34
CA SER A 102 4.94 -4.11 8.84
C SER A 102 4.72 -4.07 7.33
N SER A 103 5.43 -4.89 6.56
CA SER A 103 5.23 -5.03 5.11
C SER A 103 3.85 -5.57 4.77
N ASP A 104 3.33 -6.52 5.56
CA ASP A 104 2.00 -7.07 5.34
C ASP A 104 0.92 -6.08 5.79
N ILE A 105 1.15 -5.31 6.85
CA ILE A 105 0.27 -4.20 7.25
C ILE A 105 0.13 -3.18 6.11
N ILE A 106 1.22 -2.86 5.41
CA ILE A 106 1.19 -1.98 4.22
C ILE A 106 0.38 -2.62 3.07
N LYS A 107 0.56 -3.92 2.80
CA LYS A 107 -0.25 -4.62 1.78
C LYS A 107 -1.74 -4.65 2.15
N ILE A 108 -2.06 -4.86 3.44
CA ILE A 108 -3.44 -4.80 3.95
C ILE A 108 -4.00 -3.38 3.76
N LEU A 109 -3.22 -2.33 4.01
CA LEU A 109 -3.63 -0.94 3.80
C LEU A 109 -3.98 -0.66 2.33
N ILE A 110 -3.13 -1.12 1.39
CA ILE A 110 -3.37 -0.97 -0.06
C ILE A 110 -4.65 -1.70 -0.47
N ALA A 111 -4.82 -2.96 -0.06
CA ALA A 111 -6.00 -3.75 -0.40
C ALA A 111 -7.27 -3.22 0.29
N ALA A 112 -7.16 -2.67 1.51
CA ALA A 112 -8.26 -1.98 2.19
C ALA A 112 -8.72 -0.75 1.41
N ASN A 113 -7.79 -0.01 0.80
CA ASN A 113 -8.13 1.09 -0.10
C ASN A 113 -8.85 0.63 -1.37
N GLU A 114 -8.34 -0.40 -2.04
CA GLU A 114 -8.99 -0.98 -3.22
C GLU A 114 -10.43 -1.40 -2.91
N LEU A 115 -10.65 -1.98 -1.73
CA LEU A 115 -11.96 -2.40 -1.24
C LEU A 115 -12.77 -1.28 -0.56
N SER A 116 -12.26 -0.05 -0.57
CA SER A 116 -12.90 1.15 0.00
C SER A 116 -13.29 1.03 1.49
N LEU A 117 -12.43 0.39 2.31
CA LEU A 117 -12.63 0.15 3.73
C LEU A 117 -12.08 1.31 4.60
N GLN A 118 -12.73 2.47 4.55
CA GLN A 118 -12.22 3.72 5.14
C GLN A 118 -11.91 3.66 6.64
N GLU A 119 -12.73 2.95 7.41
CA GLU A 119 -12.49 2.70 8.85
C GLU A 119 -11.15 1.99 9.07
N LEU A 120 -10.91 0.92 8.32
CA LEU A 120 -9.67 0.14 8.40
C LEU A 120 -8.46 0.94 7.93
N ILE A 121 -8.58 1.68 6.82
CA ILE A 121 -7.52 2.56 6.30
C ILE A 121 -7.07 3.57 7.37
N THR A 122 -8.03 4.18 8.07
CA THR A 122 -7.74 5.16 9.12
C THR A 122 -7.01 4.53 10.31
N HIS A 123 -7.43 3.32 10.71
CA HIS A 123 -6.84 2.58 11.81
C HIS A 123 -5.42 2.10 11.50
N LEU A 124 -5.20 1.51 10.31
CA LEU A 124 -3.90 1.01 9.88
C LEU A 124 -2.84 2.12 9.81
N GLN A 125 -3.19 3.29 9.27
CA GLN A 125 -2.25 4.41 9.21
C GLN A 125 -1.85 4.90 10.60
N SER A 126 -2.82 5.03 11.53
CA SER A 126 -2.53 5.36 12.93
C SER A 126 -1.62 4.32 13.58
N PHE A 127 -1.95 3.03 13.43
CA PHE A 127 -1.16 1.95 14.02
C PHE A 127 0.29 1.96 13.52
N LEU A 128 0.50 2.15 12.22
CA LEU A 128 1.84 2.23 11.63
C LEU A 128 2.66 3.38 12.21
N ILE A 129 2.06 4.58 12.33
CA ILE A 129 2.72 5.77 12.89
C ILE A 129 3.04 5.58 14.38
N GLU A 130 2.11 5.04 15.15
CA GLU A 130 2.25 4.90 16.60
C GLU A 130 3.22 3.76 16.98
N ASN A 131 3.19 2.64 16.26
CA ASN A 131 3.86 1.40 16.68
C ASN A 131 5.00 0.97 15.77
N LYS A 132 5.04 1.44 14.51
CA LYS A 132 6.02 1.00 13.50
C LYS A 132 6.86 2.15 12.93
N LYS A 133 6.89 3.32 13.60
CA LYS A 133 7.66 4.52 13.18
C LYS A 133 9.09 4.22 12.75
N ASN A 134 9.88 3.56 13.60
CA ASN A 134 11.28 3.23 13.30
C ASN A 134 11.43 2.35 12.06
N TRP A 135 10.49 1.43 11.83
CA TRP A 135 10.50 0.60 10.64
C TRP A 135 10.13 1.42 9.40
N MET A 136 9.13 2.31 9.50
CA MET A 136 8.76 3.22 8.42
C MET A 136 9.87 4.17 8.03
N GLU A 137 10.61 4.74 8.99
CA GLU A 137 11.79 5.59 8.71
C GLU A 137 12.86 4.83 7.92
N LYS A 138 13.12 3.56 8.29
CA LYS A 138 14.08 2.71 7.56
C LYS A 138 13.59 2.35 6.15
N ASN A 139 12.29 2.20 5.96
CA ASN A 139 11.65 1.83 4.69
C ASN A 139 10.96 3.05 4.05
N PHE A 140 11.53 4.24 4.21
CA PHE A 140 10.87 5.50 3.84
C PHE A 140 10.36 5.51 2.40
N ASN A 141 11.15 5.00 1.46
CA ASN A 141 10.78 4.98 0.04
C ASN A 141 9.51 4.19 -0.23
N LEU A 142 9.35 3.03 0.43
CA LEU A 142 8.15 2.21 0.32
C LEU A 142 6.94 2.99 0.85
N ILE A 143 7.08 3.64 2.01
CA ILE A 143 6.00 4.41 2.63
C ILE A 143 5.64 5.63 1.78
N TYR A 144 6.64 6.38 1.33
CA TYR A 144 6.48 7.57 0.49
C TYR A 144 5.77 7.21 -0.82
N LYS A 145 6.25 6.18 -1.52
CA LYS A 145 5.60 5.72 -2.75
C LYS A 145 4.16 5.31 -2.48
N THR A 146 3.93 4.48 -1.46
CA THR A 146 2.59 3.99 -1.12
C THR A 146 1.64 5.14 -0.77
N SER A 147 2.11 6.12 0.00
CA SER A 147 1.29 7.23 0.50
C SER A 147 0.97 8.26 -0.59
N PHE A 148 1.90 8.58 -1.49
CA PHE A 148 1.70 9.59 -2.53
C PHE A 148 1.13 9.04 -3.85
N GLU A 149 1.11 7.72 -4.05
CA GLU A 149 0.34 7.09 -5.13
C GLU A 149 -1.17 7.06 -4.82
N ASN A 150 -1.58 7.42 -3.59
CA ASN A 150 -2.96 7.32 -3.14
C ASN A 150 -3.40 8.47 -2.23
N ASP A 151 -4.37 9.26 -2.70
CA ASP A 151 -4.88 10.41 -1.95
C ASP A 151 -5.61 10.05 -0.64
N SER A 152 -5.93 8.76 -0.42
CA SER A 152 -6.60 8.30 0.81
C SER A 152 -5.65 8.14 2.00
N PHE A 153 -4.33 8.22 1.79
CA PHE A 153 -3.32 7.95 2.82
C PHE A 153 -2.73 9.21 3.45
N LEU A 154 -3.59 10.19 3.74
CA LEU A 154 -3.21 11.52 4.25
C LEU A 154 -2.34 11.48 5.52
N LYS A 155 -2.56 10.54 6.44
CA LYS A 155 -1.74 10.46 7.66
C LYS A 155 -0.31 10.04 7.35
N LEU A 156 -0.13 9.08 6.44
CA LEU A 156 1.20 8.67 5.99
C LEU A 156 1.86 9.74 5.12
N GLN A 157 1.11 10.46 4.30
CA GLN A 157 1.63 11.61 3.57
C GLN A 157 2.16 12.68 4.54
N ASN A 158 1.38 13.05 5.56
CA ASN A 158 1.81 13.99 6.59
C ASN A 158 3.07 13.51 7.33
N PHE A 159 3.10 12.23 7.73
CA PHE A 159 4.29 11.64 8.33
C PHE A 159 5.54 11.78 7.44
N CYS A 160 5.40 11.49 6.14
CA CYS A 160 6.50 11.64 5.18
C CYS A 160 6.94 13.10 5.05
N THR A 161 6.00 14.03 4.86
CA THR A 161 6.25 15.48 4.75
C THR A 161 6.97 16.02 5.99
N GLU A 162 6.54 15.61 7.19
CA GLU A 162 7.18 15.99 8.45
C GLU A 162 8.62 15.44 8.54
N LEU A 163 8.84 14.19 8.12
CA LEU A 163 10.18 13.60 8.14
C LEU A 163 11.12 14.31 7.14
N ILE A 164 10.64 14.64 5.95
CA ILE A 164 11.39 15.42 4.94
C ILE A 164 11.78 16.79 5.49
N SER A 165 10.85 17.45 6.20
CA SER A 165 11.06 18.82 6.68
C SER A 165 11.98 18.88 7.90
N ASN A 166 11.81 17.95 8.84
CA ASN A 166 12.46 18.01 10.15
C ASN A 166 13.76 17.19 10.21
N GLU A 167 13.84 16.09 9.47
CA GLU A 167 14.96 15.13 9.55
C GLU A 167 15.39 14.61 8.16
N PRO A 168 15.62 15.50 7.16
CA PRO A 168 15.95 15.07 5.80
C PRO A 168 17.18 14.18 5.74
N GLU A 169 18.17 14.41 6.60
CA GLU A 169 19.38 13.57 6.66
C GLU A 169 19.06 12.08 6.88
N LYS A 170 18.00 11.72 7.59
CA LYS A 170 17.60 10.31 7.77
C LYS A 170 17.16 9.67 6.45
N ILE A 171 16.52 10.44 5.57
CA ILE A 171 16.03 9.97 4.28
C ILE A 171 17.20 9.86 3.30
N PHE A 172 17.97 10.94 3.16
CA PHE A 172 19.07 11.02 2.20
C PHE A 172 20.21 10.05 2.53
N ASN A 173 20.48 9.79 3.81
CA ASN A 173 21.49 8.80 4.22
C ASN A 173 20.96 7.35 4.26
N SER A 174 19.68 7.11 3.95
CA SER A 174 19.12 5.75 3.92
C SER A 174 19.74 4.93 2.79
N ILE A 175 19.99 3.65 3.06
CA ILE A 175 20.46 2.68 2.05
C ILE A 175 19.46 2.59 0.89
N ASP A 176 18.17 2.73 1.21
CA ASP A 176 17.12 2.64 0.21
C ASP A 176 17.10 3.87 -0.70
N PHE A 177 17.68 5.01 -0.33
CA PHE A 177 17.59 6.26 -1.10
C PHE A 177 17.91 6.07 -2.60
N ILE A 178 18.94 5.29 -2.91
CA ILE A 178 19.35 5.00 -4.30
C ILE A 178 18.29 4.23 -5.11
N SER A 179 17.30 3.62 -4.47
CA SER A 179 16.19 2.89 -5.10
C SER A 179 14.97 3.78 -5.43
N LEU A 180 15.00 5.07 -5.08
CA LEU A 180 13.92 5.99 -5.44
C LEU A 180 13.73 6.03 -6.96
N SER A 181 12.48 6.05 -7.41
CA SER A 181 12.19 6.40 -8.80
C SER A 181 12.57 7.86 -9.06
N GLU A 182 12.93 8.19 -10.29
CA GLU A 182 13.26 9.56 -10.70
C GLU A 182 12.16 10.55 -10.30
N LYS A 183 10.89 10.20 -10.58
CA LYS A 183 9.71 11.00 -10.17
C LYS A 183 9.65 11.24 -8.66
N SER A 184 9.93 10.21 -7.87
CA SER A 184 9.93 10.33 -6.40
C SER A 184 11.08 11.20 -5.90
N LEU A 185 12.27 11.07 -6.51
CA LEU A 185 13.44 11.88 -6.17
C LEU A 185 13.19 13.37 -6.47
N ILE A 186 12.63 13.68 -7.65
CA ILE A 186 12.26 15.06 -8.03
C ILE A 186 11.28 15.63 -7.01
N SER A 187 10.20 14.89 -6.72
CA SER A 187 9.18 15.33 -5.76
C SER A 187 9.73 15.52 -4.35
N LEU A 188 10.74 14.74 -3.95
CA LEU A 188 11.42 14.86 -2.67
C LEU A 188 12.29 16.14 -2.62
N ILE A 189 13.04 16.44 -3.68
CA ILE A 189 13.96 17.59 -3.74
C ILE A 189 13.20 18.91 -3.92
N GLN A 190 12.11 18.90 -4.68
CA GLN A 190 11.25 20.06 -4.90
C GLN A 190 10.32 20.37 -3.72
N HIS A 191 10.41 19.60 -2.63
CA HIS A 191 9.57 19.81 -1.47
C HIS A 191 9.95 21.14 -0.77
N ASP A 192 9.02 22.10 -0.73
CA ASP A 192 9.25 23.48 -0.27
C ASP A 192 9.92 23.59 1.11
N ASN A 193 9.65 22.62 1.99
CA ASN A 193 10.15 22.61 3.37
C ASN A 193 11.43 21.78 3.57
N LEU A 194 12.11 21.32 2.51
CA LEU A 194 13.34 20.54 2.63
C LEU A 194 14.48 21.37 3.27
N GLN A 195 14.76 21.14 4.54
CA GLN A 195 15.82 21.85 5.30
C GLN A 195 17.17 21.14 5.18
N MET A 196 17.76 21.11 3.98
CA MET A 196 19.07 20.49 3.73
C MET A 196 19.96 21.38 2.86
N ASN A 197 21.28 21.36 3.09
CA ASN A 197 22.19 22.17 2.30
C ASN A 197 22.18 21.71 0.83
N VAL A 198 22.07 22.66 -0.10
CA VAL A 198 22.02 22.39 -1.56
C VAL A 198 23.21 21.54 -2.04
N ILE A 199 24.41 21.76 -1.50
CA ILE A 199 25.60 20.96 -1.84
C ILE A 199 25.41 19.50 -1.40
N GLN A 200 24.90 19.29 -0.18
CA GLN A 200 24.62 17.94 0.30
C GLN A 200 23.52 17.26 -0.53
N ILE A 201 22.48 17.99 -0.93
CA ILE A 201 21.44 17.46 -1.83
C ILE A 201 22.09 17.00 -3.16
N TRP A 202 22.93 17.84 -3.77
CA TRP A 202 23.65 17.48 -5.00
C TRP A 202 24.54 16.25 -4.86
N GLU A 203 25.24 16.10 -3.73
CA GLU A 203 26.05 14.90 -3.46
C GLU A 203 25.20 13.63 -3.44
N HIS A 204 23.99 13.69 -2.87
CA HIS A 204 23.09 12.55 -2.83
C HIS A 204 22.45 12.27 -4.19
N VAL A 205 22.05 13.29 -4.94
CA VAL A 205 21.54 13.15 -6.31
C VAL A 205 22.59 12.51 -7.21
N LEU A 206 23.86 12.92 -7.08
CA LEU A 206 24.95 12.33 -7.83
C LEU A 206 25.15 10.85 -7.46
N LYS A 207 25.14 10.51 -6.17
CA LYS A 207 25.21 9.10 -5.70
C LYS A 207 24.06 8.26 -6.27
N TRP A 208 22.84 8.79 -6.26
CA TRP A 208 21.67 8.14 -6.85
C TRP A 208 21.85 7.94 -8.36
N GLY A 209 22.28 8.99 -9.09
CA GLY A 209 22.47 8.93 -10.54
C GLY A 209 23.53 7.90 -10.96
N ILE A 210 24.62 7.78 -10.20
CA ILE A 210 25.65 6.75 -10.41
C ILE A 210 25.07 5.35 -10.15
N ALA A 211 24.31 5.17 -9.08
CA ALA A 211 23.70 3.87 -8.75
C ALA A 211 22.72 3.38 -9.82
N GLN A 212 22.00 4.30 -10.48
CA GLN A 212 21.11 3.98 -11.61
C GLN A 212 21.86 3.65 -12.91
N ASN A 213 23.15 3.97 -13.00
CA ASN A 213 23.97 3.81 -14.20
C ASN A 213 25.27 3.04 -13.88
N PRO A 214 25.18 1.72 -13.61
CA PRO A 214 26.33 0.91 -13.17
C PRO A 214 27.47 0.78 -14.20
N GLY A 215 27.26 1.25 -15.44
CA GLY A 215 28.29 1.35 -16.47
C GLY A 215 29.21 2.57 -16.36
N LEU A 216 28.89 3.54 -15.49
CA LEU A 216 29.74 4.69 -15.21
C LEU A 216 30.96 4.27 -14.40
N SER A 217 32.11 4.92 -14.65
CA SER A 217 33.31 4.68 -13.87
C SER A 217 33.13 5.11 -12.41
N SER A 218 33.97 4.63 -11.49
CA SER A 218 33.76 4.79 -10.05
C SER A 218 34.02 6.20 -9.50
N GLY A 219 34.29 7.20 -10.35
CA GLY A 219 34.40 8.57 -9.85
C GLY A 219 34.55 9.68 -10.89
N PRO A 220 34.22 10.94 -10.50
CA PRO A 220 34.12 12.08 -11.41
C PRO A 220 35.41 12.43 -12.16
N SER A 221 36.56 12.10 -11.57
CA SER A 221 37.89 12.34 -12.15
C SER A 221 38.18 11.49 -13.39
N SER A 222 37.36 10.48 -13.66
CA SER A 222 37.51 9.56 -14.79
C SER A 222 36.38 9.66 -15.82
N TYR A 223 35.45 10.61 -15.63
CA TYR A 223 34.28 10.75 -16.50
C TYR A 223 34.66 11.33 -17.86
N SER A 224 34.30 10.59 -18.90
CA SER A 224 34.27 11.08 -20.27
C SER A 224 33.14 12.08 -20.47
N LYS A 225 33.15 12.79 -21.60
CA LYS A 225 32.07 13.72 -21.97
C LYS A 225 30.71 13.01 -22.09
N ASP A 226 30.73 11.72 -22.47
CA ASP A 226 29.53 10.90 -22.58
C ASP A 226 29.01 10.45 -21.20
N ASP A 227 29.90 10.16 -20.25
CA ASP A 227 29.52 9.89 -18.84
C ASP A 227 28.82 11.10 -18.21
N PHE A 228 29.32 12.31 -18.48
CA PHE A 228 28.65 13.54 -18.08
C PHE A 228 27.30 13.70 -18.76
N ASN A 229 27.16 13.37 -20.05
CA ASN A 229 25.87 13.45 -20.75
C ASN A 229 24.85 12.45 -20.21
N THR A 230 25.27 11.24 -19.82
CA THR A 230 24.41 10.25 -19.17
C THR A 230 23.87 10.77 -17.83
N LEU A 231 24.70 11.43 -17.03
CA LEU A 231 24.25 12.11 -15.81
C LEU A 231 23.46 13.40 -16.11
N LYS A 232 23.66 14.02 -17.27
CA LYS A 232 22.98 15.25 -17.69
C LYS A 232 21.52 15.05 -18.07
N ILE A 233 21.11 13.83 -18.44
CA ILE A 233 19.68 13.50 -18.58
C ILE A 233 18.93 13.72 -17.24
N LEU A 234 19.65 13.73 -16.10
CA LEU A 234 19.10 14.08 -14.78
C LEU A 234 19.03 15.60 -14.50
N TYR A 235 19.63 16.44 -15.35
CA TYR A 235 19.71 17.89 -15.16
C TYR A 235 18.54 18.66 -15.80
N ASP A 236 17.83 18.08 -16.77
CA ASP A 236 16.70 18.71 -17.46
C ASP A 236 15.39 18.68 -16.63
N LEU A 237 15.50 18.50 -15.31
CA LEU A 237 14.40 18.43 -14.33
C LEU A 237 14.11 19.77 -13.64
N ASN A 238 14.62 20.88 -14.18
CA ASN A 238 14.30 22.26 -13.78
C ASN A 238 13.36 22.94 -14.77
#